data_AF-A0A699YN61-F1
#
_entry.id   AF-A0A699YN61-F1
#
_cell.length_a   1.000
_cell.length_b   1.000
_cell.length_c   1.000
_cell.angle_alpha   90.00
_cell.angle_beta   90.00
_cell.angle_gamma   90.00
#
_symmetry.space_group_name_H-M   'P 1'
#
loop_
_entity.id
_entity.type
_entity.pdbx_description
1 polymer ?
#
loop_
_entity_poly.entity_id
_entity_poly.type
_entity_poly.pdbx_seq_one_letter_code
_entity_poly.pdbx_strand_id
1 'polypeptide(L)' 'MQCYEELEECGKGSYGKVVKVRCISDGHIYVLKKIEA' A
#
# COMPACT_ATOMS: atom_id res chain seq x y z
N MET A 1 8.54 11.30 -7.13
CA MET A 1 8.74 11.00 -5.69
C MET A 1 7.76 9.91 -5.30
N GLN A 2 8.25 8.82 -4.71
CA GLN A 2 7.38 7.79 -4.14
C GLN A 2 6.93 8.31 -2.77
N CYS A 3 5.64 8.59 -2.58
CA CYS A 3 5.13 9.19 -1.33
C CYS A 3 4.84 8.16 -0.24
N TYR A 4 4.92 6.87 -0.58
CA TYR A 4 4.59 5.75 0.28
C TYR A 4 5.66 4.68 0.17
N GLU A 5 6.10 4.17 1.32
CA GLU A 5 6.99 3.02 1.45
C GLU A 5 6.15 1.78 1.79
N GLU A 6 6.29 0.73 1.00
CA GLU A 6 5.59 -0.54 1.23
C GLU A 6 6.22 -1.32 2.37
N LEU A 7 5.38 -1.80 3.28
CA LEU A 7 5.80 -2.54 4.46
C LEU A 7 5.47 -4.03 4.34
N GLU A 8 4.18 -4.35 4.19
CA GLU A 8 3.69 -5.73 4.13
C GLU A 8 2.47 -5.84 3.20
N GLU A 9 2.34 -6.99 2.54
CA GLU A 9 1.12 -7.34 1.81
C GLU A 9 0.09 -7.89 2.81
N CYS A 10 -1.10 -7.28 2.86
CA CYS A 10 -2.17 -7.69 3.77
C CYS A 10 -3.15 -8.66 3.11
N GLY A 11 -3.21 -8.68 1.78
CA GLY A 11 -4.07 -9.62 1.07
C GLY A 11 -4.08 -9.39 -0.44
N LYS A 12 -4.49 -10.42 -1.17
CA LYS A 12 -4.60 -10.41 -2.63
C LYS A 12 -5.96 -10.94 -3.05
N GLY A 13 -6.60 -10.25 -3.99
CA GLY A 13 -7.84 -10.66 -4.63
C GLY A 13 -7.68 -10.70 -6.14
N SER A 14 -8.77 -11.09 -6.82
CA SER A 14 -8.82 -11.15 -8.29
C SER A 14 -8.60 -9.81 -8.98
N TYR A 15 -8.79 -8.69 -8.27
CA TYR A 15 -8.69 -7.32 -8.80
C TYR A 15 -7.42 -6.58 -8.33
N GLY A 16 -6.44 -7.30 -7.77
CA GLY A 16 -5.20 -6.75 -7.25
C GLY A 16 -4.99 -7.01 -5.76
N LYS A 17 -4.11 -6.23 -5.12
CA LYS A 17 -3.61 -6.49 -3.77
C LYS A 17 -3.74 -5.31 -2.82
N VAL A 18 -3.79 -5.61 -1.53
CA VAL A 18 -3.84 -4.65 -0.43
C VAL A 18 -2.51 -4.68 0.28
N VAL A 19 -1.87 -3.53 0.42
CA VAL A 19 -0.57 -3.36 1.06
C VAL A 19 -0.64 -2.34 2.18
N LYS A 20 0.04 -2.63 3.28
CA LYS A 20 0.31 -1.64 4.32
C LYS A 20 1.49 -0.80 3.90
N VAL A 21 1.36 0.50 4.09
CA VAL A 21 2.39 1.46 3.70
C VAL A 21 2.65 2.46 4.81
N ARG A 22 3.86 3.02 4.83
CA ARG A 22 4.18 4.24 5.58
C ARG A 22 4.17 5.42 4.62
N CYS A 23 3.40 6.46 4.93
CA CYS A 23 3.47 7.70 4.16
C CYS A 23 4.72 8.48 4.58
N ILE A 24 5.52 8.90 3.60
CA ILE A 24 6.81 9.56 3.86
C ILE A 24 6.60 11.01 4.33
N SER A 25 5.48 11.65 3.95
CA SER A 25 5.23 13.06 4.30
C SER A 25 4.76 13.26 5.73
N ASP A 26 3.98 12.33 6.28
CA ASP A 26 3.39 12.46 7.63
C ASP A 26 3.84 11.35 8.62
N GLY A 27 4.53 10.32 8.14
CA GLY A 27 5.01 9.20 8.95
C GLY A 27 3.91 8.22 9.39
N HIS A 28 2.65 8.44 9.01
CA HIS A 28 1.53 7.60 9.42
C HIS A 28 1.43 6.32 8.58
N ILE A 29 0.78 5.33 9.18
CA ILE A 29 0.53 4.02 8.57
C ILE A 29 -0.84 4.03 7.88
N TYR A 30 -0.85 3.62 6.62
CA TYR A 30 -2.05 3.51 5.80
C TYR A 30 -2.16 2.11 5.18
N VAL A 31 -3.34 1.83 4.65
CA VAL A 31 -3.61 0.64 3.84
C VAL A 31 -4.00 1.10 2.44
N LEU A 32 -3.29 0.63 1.41
CA LEU A 32 -3.55 0.95 0.02
C LEU A 32 -3.99 -0.29 -0.75
N LYS A 33 -5.07 -0.15 -1.53
CA LYS A 33 -5.48 -1.16 -2.51
C LYS A 33 -4.85 -0.81 -3.87
N LYS A 34 -3.94 -1.66 -4.34
CA LYS A 34 -3.38 -1.62 -5.67
C LYS A 34 -4.23 -2.45 -6.61
N ILE A 35 -4.77 -1.81 -7.64
CA ILE A 35 -5.51 -2.49 -8.69
C ILE A 35 -4.51 -3.01 -9.72
N GLU A 36 -4.53 -4.31 -9.98
CA GLU A 36 -3.70 -4.96 -11.01
C GLU A 36 -4.67 -5.31 -12.16
N ALA A 37 -4.40 -4.78 -13.36
CA ALA A 37 -5.18 -5.03 -14.58
C ALA A 37 -4.59 -6.17 -15.40
#